data_AF-A0A6F9CWV4-F1
#
_entry.id   AF-A0A6F9CWV4-F1
#
_cell.length_a   1.000
_cell.length_b   1.000
_cell.length_c   1.000
_cell.angle_alpha   90.00
_cell.angle_beta   90.00
_cell.angle_gamma   90.00
#
_symmetry.space_group_name_H-M   'P 1'
#
loop_
_entity.id
_entity.type
_entity.pdbx_description
1 polymer ?
#
loop_
_entity_poly.entity_id
_entity_poly.type
_entity_poly.pdbx_seq_one_letter_code
_entity_poly.pdbx_strand_id
1 'polypeptide(L)'
;MHSFKSLSGRIVGGVWWFFTLIIISSYTANLAAFLTVERMVSPIESAEDLAKQTEIAYGTLDGGSTKEFFRRSKIAVFEKMWSYMKSADPSVFVKTTDEGVVRVRKSKGRYAYLLESTMNEYIEQRKPCDTMKVGGNLDSKGYGIATPKGSALRIPVNLAVLKLNEQAVLDKLKNKWWYDKGECGSKDSGRKDKTSALSLSNVAGVFYILIGGLGLAMLVALVEFCYKSRIESRRMKQIIDAAMLSSTLSRMTRTGSGGENGRVVAHDFPKAAQTLPCMSQAAGMGLSTTGM
;
A
#
# COMPACT_ATOMS: atom_id res chain seq x y z
N MET A 1 -5.73 -22.69 29.53
CA MET A 1 -5.59 -23.58 28.36
C MET A 1 -6.45 -24.80 28.59
N HIS A 2 -7.73 -24.77 28.19
CA HIS A 2 -8.62 -25.93 28.33
C HIS A 2 -8.19 -26.98 27.31
N SER A 3 -7.47 -28.03 27.75
CA SER A 3 -7.18 -29.18 26.89
C SER A 3 -8.48 -29.96 26.66
N PHE A 4 -8.81 -30.25 25.40
CA PHE A 4 -9.94 -31.13 25.08
C PHE A 4 -9.76 -32.47 25.82
N LYS A 5 -10.71 -32.78 26.71
CA LYS A 5 -10.72 -34.01 27.51
C LYS A 5 -11.00 -35.26 26.66
N SER A 6 -11.72 -35.11 25.55
CA SER A 6 -12.06 -36.19 24.62
C SER A 6 -10.96 -36.41 23.57
N LEU A 7 -10.65 -37.68 23.27
CA LEU A 7 -9.63 -38.10 22.29
C LEU A 7 -9.90 -37.51 20.90
N SER A 8 -11.17 -37.49 20.47
CA SER A 8 -11.57 -36.90 19.18
C SER A 8 -11.27 -35.40 19.10
N GLY A 9 -11.47 -34.67 20.21
CA GLY A 9 -11.16 -33.23 20.28
C GLY A 9 -9.67 -32.93 20.22
N ARG A 10 -8.83 -33.85 20.72
CA ARG A 10 -7.36 -33.72 20.64
C ARG A 10 -6.85 -33.91 19.23
N ILE A 11 -7.39 -34.88 18.48
CA ILE A 11 -7.01 -35.12 17.08
C ILE A 11 -7.38 -33.91 16.22
N VAL A 12 -8.61 -33.40 16.35
CA VAL A 12 -9.06 -32.21 15.62
C VAL A 12 -8.23 -30.99 15.99
N GLY A 13 -7.93 -30.78 17.28
CA GLY A 13 -7.07 -29.70 17.74
C GLY A 13 -5.64 -29.80 17.20
N GLY A 14 -5.07 -31.01 17.14
CA GLY A 14 -3.74 -31.26 16.60
C GLY A 14 -3.65 -30.96 15.11
N VAL A 15 -4.63 -31.43 14.32
CA VAL A 15 -4.72 -31.14 12.88
C VAL A 15 -4.91 -29.64 12.63
N TRP A 16 -5.80 -28.98 13.40
CA TRP A 16 -6.01 -27.54 13.29
C TRP A 16 -4.75 -26.73 13.63
N TRP A 17 -4.01 -27.13 14.66
CA TRP A 17 -2.79 -26.46 15.05
C TRP A 17 -1.70 -26.61 13.99
N PHE A 18 -1.52 -27.81 13.44
CA PHE A 18 -0.58 -28.06 12.36
C PHE A 18 -0.94 -27.28 11.09
N PHE A 19 -2.23 -27.26 10.72
CA PHE A 19 -2.73 -26.44 9.62
C PHE A 19 -2.44 -24.94 9.83
N THR A 20 -2.75 -24.42 11.03
CA THR A 20 -2.52 -23.01 11.37
C THR A 20 -1.03 -22.66 11.30
N LEU A 21 -0.14 -23.54 11.78
CA LEU A 21 1.31 -23.35 11.66
C LEU A 21 1.79 -23.25 10.22
N ILE A 22 1.28 -24.11 9.33
CA ILE A 22 1.65 -24.07 7.90
C ILE A 22 1.23 -22.74 7.28
N ILE A 23 0.01 -22.27 7.58
CA ILE A 23 -0.52 -21.02 7.05
C ILE A 23 0.30 -19.81 7.54
N ILE A 24 0.55 -19.70 8.85
CA ILE A 24 1.34 -18.59 9.41
C ILE A 24 2.77 -18.60 8.86
N SER A 25 3.38 -19.78 8.75
CA SER A 25 4.75 -19.92 8.22
C SER A 25 4.81 -19.50 6.74
N SER A 26 3.86 -19.95 5.92
CA SER A 26 3.81 -19.61 4.49
C SER A 26 3.53 -18.12 4.27
N TYR A 27 2.63 -17.54 5.07
CA TYR A 27 2.36 -16.10 5.03
C TYR A 27 3.59 -15.29 5.42
N THR A 28 4.28 -15.67 6.49
CA THR A 28 5.49 -15.00 6.97
C THR A 28 6.63 -15.09 5.94
N ALA A 29 6.81 -16.26 5.32
CA ALA A 29 7.81 -16.46 4.27
C ALA A 29 7.53 -15.61 3.02
N ASN A 30 6.28 -15.59 2.54
CA ASN A 30 5.90 -14.76 1.39
C ASN A 30 6.02 -13.27 1.71
N LEU A 31 5.60 -12.84 2.90
CA LEU A 31 5.74 -11.46 3.35
C LEU A 31 7.22 -11.05 3.39
N ALA A 32 8.09 -11.88 3.94
CA ALA A 32 9.54 -11.64 3.97
C ALA A 32 10.15 -11.56 2.56
N ALA A 33 9.68 -12.39 1.63
CA ALA A 33 10.09 -12.32 0.22
C ALA A 33 9.65 -11.00 -0.43
N PHE A 34 8.42 -10.55 -0.18
CA PHE A 34 7.94 -9.26 -0.68
C PHE A 34 8.70 -8.07 -0.08
N LEU A 35 9.07 -8.14 1.20
CA LEU A 35 9.81 -7.07 1.87
C LEU A 35 11.29 -7.01 1.47
N THR A 36 11.88 -8.12 1.03
CA THR A 36 13.27 -8.15 0.56
C THR A 36 13.39 -7.72 -0.90
N VAL A 37 12.36 -7.94 -1.70
CA VAL A 37 12.30 -7.52 -3.10
C VAL A 37 11.54 -6.20 -3.20
N GLU A 38 12.22 -5.09 -2.92
CA GLU A 38 11.82 -3.83 -3.53
C GLU A 38 12.08 -3.97 -5.04
N ARG A 39 11.09 -4.46 -5.78
CA ARG A 39 11.13 -4.33 -7.22
C ARG A 39 11.07 -2.84 -7.49
N MET A 40 12.10 -2.29 -8.14
CA MET A 40 11.93 -1.06 -8.91
C MET A 40 10.95 -1.41 -10.04
N VAL A 41 9.65 -1.36 -9.75
CA VAL A 41 8.63 -1.55 -10.77
C VAL A 41 8.61 -0.25 -11.56
N SER A 42 9.27 -0.26 -12.71
CA SER A 42 9.10 0.83 -13.67
C SER A 42 7.66 0.76 -14.17
N PRO A 43 6.84 1.82 -14.01
CA PRO A 43 5.46 1.84 -14.48
C PRO A 43 5.36 1.78 -16.02
N ILE A 44 6.47 2.00 -16.71
CA ILE A 44 6.59 1.95 -18.17
C ILE A 44 7.83 1.11 -18.55
N GLU A 45 7.72 0.29 -19.59
CA GLU A 45 8.87 -0.46 -20.13
C GLU A 45 9.23 -0.01 -21.56
N SER A 46 8.28 0.65 -22.23
CA SER A 46 8.38 0.98 -23.65
C SER A 46 7.66 2.31 -24.01
N ALA A 47 7.95 2.84 -25.20
CA ALA A 47 7.23 4.02 -25.71
C ALA A 47 5.78 3.69 -26.10
N GLU A 48 5.51 2.43 -26.44
CA GLU A 48 4.17 1.91 -26.70
C GLU A 48 3.29 2.01 -25.45
N ASP A 49 3.85 1.76 -24.26
CA ASP A 49 3.12 1.90 -23.00
C ASP A 49 2.74 3.36 -22.74
N LEU A 50 3.68 4.29 -22.97
CA LEU A 50 3.40 5.73 -22.91
C LEU A 50 2.27 6.14 -23.85
N ALA A 51 2.21 5.56 -25.06
CA ALA A 51 1.17 5.85 -26.04
C ALA A 51 -0.21 5.26 -25.70
N LYS A 52 -0.28 4.23 -24.84
CA LYS A 52 -1.54 3.59 -24.41
C LYS A 52 -2.22 4.33 -23.26
N GLN A 53 -1.43 4.99 -22.41
CA GLN A 53 -1.89 5.68 -21.21
C GLN A 53 -1.83 7.20 -21.34
N THR A 54 -2.46 7.92 -20.41
CA THR A 54 -2.48 9.40 -20.37
C THR A 54 -2.14 9.99 -19.00
N GLU A 55 -1.80 9.15 -18.01
CA GLU A 55 -1.46 9.56 -16.64
C GLU A 55 -0.07 10.19 -16.55
N ILE A 56 0.90 9.60 -17.24
CA ILE A 56 2.26 10.08 -17.40
C ILE A 56 2.31 10.90 -18.68
N ALA A 57 2.43 12.22 -18.53
CA ALA A 57 2.63 13.10 -19.68
C ALA A 57 4.02 12.86 -20.29
N TYR A 58 4.17 13.08 -21.58
CA TYR A 58 5.48 12.95 -22.23
C TYR A 58 5.69 14.05 -23.26
N GLY A 59 6.94 14.46 -23.42
CA GLY A 59 7.30 15.55 -24.33
C GLY A 59 8.75 15.53 -24.77
N THR A 60 9.08 16.43 -25.68
CA THR A 60 10.40 16.59 -26.31
C THR A 60 10.85 18.05 -26.24
N LEU A 61 12.08 18.33 -26.65
CA LEU A 61 12.55 19.69 -26.86
C LEU A 61 11.66 20.44 -27.86
N ASP A 62 11.38 21.71 -27.59
CA ASP A 62 10.59 22.60 -28.43
C ASP A 62 11.43 23.06 -29.62
N GLY A 63 11.51 22.19 -30.62
CA GLY A 63 12.42 22.30 -31.74
C GLY A 63 13.45 21.18 -31.74
N GLY A 64 14.08 20.95 -32.89
CA GLY A 64 15.09 19.91 -33.05
C GLY A 64 14.58 18.63 -33.72
N SER A 65 15.50 17.66 -33.82
CA SER A 65 15.33 16.43 -34.61
C SER A 65 14.27 15.49 -34.03
N THR A 66 14.13 15.44 -32.70
CA THR A 66 13.17 14.55 -32.03
C THR A 66 11.72 15.00 -32.22
N LYS A 67 11.44 16.30 -32.06
CA LYS A 67 10.12 16.88 -32.34
C LYS A 67 9.74 16.66 -33.80
N GLU A 68 10.69 16.89 -34.71
CA GLU A 68 10.48 16.69 -36.15
C GLU A 68 10.28 15.22 -36.52
N PHE A 69 10.96 14.30 -35.84
CA PHE A 69 10.79 12.86 -36.01
C PHE A 69 9.35 12.45 -35.73
N PHE A 70 8.79 12.85 -34.59
CA PHE A 70 7.39 12.54 -34.27
C PHE A 70 6.40 13.21 -35.23
N ARG A 71 6.70 14.43 -35.69
CA ARG A 71 5.86 15.14 -36.68
C ARG A 71 5.79 14.45 -38.04
N ARG A 72 6.89 13.81 -38.49
CA ARG A 72 6.99 13.17 -39.81
C ARG A 72 6.82 11.66 -39.79
N SER A 73 6.82 11.05 -38.61
CA SER A 73 6.70 9.61 -38.47
C SER A 73 5.39 9.11 -39.07
N LYS A 74 5.44 7.96 -39.75
CA LYS A 74 4.27 7.25 -40.30
C LYS A 74 3.90 6.01 -39.50
N ILE A 75 4.58 5.79 -38.37
CA ILE A 75 4.32 4.64 -37.48
C ILE A 75 3.17 5.03 -36.57
N ALA A 76 2.09 4.23 -36.58
CA ALA A 76 0.85 4.52 -35.88
C ALA A 76 1.04 4.89 -34.39
N VAL A 77 1.96 4.21 -33.69
CA VAL A 77 2.29 4.51 -32.29
C VAL A 77 2.84 5.93 -32.15
N PHE A 78 3.80 6.31 -33.00
CA PHE A 78 4.43 7.63 -32.95
C PHE A 78 3.53 8.75 -33.46
N GLU A 79 2.64 8.48 -34.42
CA GLU A 79 1.60 9.42 -34.85
C GLU A 79 0.59 9.70 -33.72
N LYS A 80 0.21 8.68 -32.95
CA LYS A 80 -0.64 8.83 -31.76
C LYS A 80 0.07 9.67 -30.70
N MET A 81 1.35 9.38 -30.42
CA MET A 81 2.17 10.16 -29.50
C MET A 81 2.31 11.62 -29.95
N TRP A 82 2.52 11.87 -31.24
CA TRP A 82 2.59 13.21 -31.79
C TRP A 82 1.26 13.96 -31.64
N SER A 83 0.14 13.29 -31.91
CA SER A 83 -1.20 13.87 -31.77
C SER A 83 -1.46 14.30 -30.32
N TYR A 84 -1.09 13.45 -29.36
CA TYR A 84 -1.13 13.79 -27.93
C TYR A 84 -0.23 14.98 -27.61
N MET A 85 1.05 14.96 -28.02
CA MET A 85 1.99 16.06 -27.72
C MET A 85 1.53 17.39 -28.32
N LYS A 86 0.87 17.36 -29.49
CA LYS A 86 0.34 18.54 -30.16
C LYS A 86 -0.91 19.11 -29.47
N SER A 87 -1.78 18.26 -28.92
CA SER A 87 -3.03 18.68 -28.25
C SER A 87 -2.89 18.86 -26.74
N ALA A 88 -1.75 18.54 -26.15
CA ALA A 88 -1.54 18.62 -24.72
C ALA A 88 -1.54 20.07 -24.20
N ASP A 89 -2.38 20.32 -23.19
CA ASP A 89 -2.47 21.58 -22.44
C ASP A 89 -2.38 21.28 -20.93
N PRO A 90 -1.37 21.80 -20.20
CA PRO A 90 -0.31 22.70 -20.64
C PRO A 90 0.74 22.01 -21.53
N SER A 91 1.46 22.81 -22.33
CA SER A 91 2.47 22.30 -23.28
C SER A 91 3.44 21.30 -22.64
N VAL A 92 3.60 20.16 -23.30
CA VAL A 92 4.56 19.11 -22.92
C VAL A 92 5.96 19.36 -23.47
N PHE A 93 6.11 20.31 -24.40
CA PHE A 93 7.42 20.70 -24.93
C PHE A 93 8.17 21.62 -23.96
N VAL A 94 9.50 21.56 -24.02
CA VAL A 94 10.42 22.34 -23.17
C VAL A 94 11.44 23.06 -24.03
N LYS A 95 11.92 24.24 -23.64
CA LYS A 95 12.80 25.04 -24.50
C LYS A 95 14.26 24.57 -24.46
N THR A 96 14.66 23.94 -23.36
CA THR A 96 16.03 23.44 -23.15
C THR A 96 16.01 22.03 -22.59
N THR A 97 17.09 21.28 -22.83
CA THR A 97 17.25 19.93 -22.28
C THR A 97 17.24 19.92 -20.77
N ASP A 98 17.90 20.90 -20.13
CA ASP A 98 17.95 21.01 -18.67
C ASP A 98 16.56 21.26 -18.06
N GLU A 99 15.73 22.08 -18.71
CA GLU A 99 14.33 22.28 -18.31
C GLU A 99 13.55 20.96 -18.36
N GLY A 100 13.74 20.16 -19.41
CA GLY A 100 13.15 18.82 -19.54
C GLY A 100 13.54 17.89 -18.39
N VAL A 101 14.84 17.82 -18.08
CA VAL A 101 15.36 17.00 -16.97
C VAL A 101 14.79 17.47 -15.63
N VAL A 102 14.82 18.78 -15.35
CA VAL A 102 14.26 19.34 -14.11
C VAL A 102 12.76 19.09 -14.00
N ARG A 103 12.02 19.16 -15.12
CA ARG A 103 10.58 18.87 -15.17
C ARG A 103 10.30 17.41 -14.80
N VAL A 104 11.07 16.45 -15.32
CA VAL A 104 10.95 15.02 -14.94
C VAL A 104 11.14 14.86 -13.43
N ARG A 105 12.24 15.42 -12.90
CA ARG A 105 12.59 15.34 -11.46
C ARG A 105 11.49 15.89 -10.55
N LYS A 106 10.87 17.01 -10.94
CA LYS A 106 9.79 17.66 -10.17
C LYS A 106 8.44 16.95 -10.31
N SER A 107 8.23 16.19 -11.37
CA SER A 107 6.91 15.61 -11.71
C SER A 107 6.57 14.33 -10.95
N LYS A 108 7.49 13.79 -10.13
CA LYS A 108 7.30 12.59 -9.30
C LYS A 108 6.76 11.40 -10.10
N GLY A 109 7.36 11.12 -11.26
CA GLY A 109 6.96 10.00 -12.13
C GLY A 109 5.79 10.27 -13.07
N ARG A 110 5.21 11.48 -13.08
CA ARG A 110 4.08 11.85 -13.96
C ARG A 110 4.47 12.57 -15.25
N TYR A 111 5.77 12.69 -15.53
CA TYR A 111 6.28 13.25 -16.78
C TYR A 111 7.51 12.48 -17.27
N ALA A 112 7.50 12.07 -18.54
CA ALA A 112 8.62 11.44 -19.23
C ALA A 112 9.18 12.39 -20.29
N TYR A 113 10.51 12.50 -20.34
CA TYR A 113 11.19 13.36 -21.29
C TYR A 113 11.90 12.52 -22.36
N LEU A 114 11.54 12.76 -23.61
CA LEU A 114 12.08 12.05 -24.76
C LEU A 114 13.26 12.83 -25.34
N LEU A 115 14.46 12.25 -25.23
CA LEU A 115 15.71 12.84 -25.69
C LEU A 115 16.65 11.77 -26.28
N GLU A 116 17.75 12.20 -26.88
CA GLU A 116 18.72 11.29 -27.52
C GLU A 116 19.39 10.36 -26.48
N SER A 117 19.64 9.11 -26.86
CA SER A 117 20.12 8.07 -25.95
C SER A 117 21.47 8.40 -25.30
N THR A 118 22.35 9.09 -26.03
CA THR A 118 23.66 9.57 -25.56
C THR A 118 23.54 10.53 -24.38
N MET A 119 22.63 11.49 -24.48
CA MET A 119 22.38 12.46 -23.42
C MET A 119 21.60 11.82 -22.26
N ASN A 120 20.73 10.84 -22.54
CA ASN A 120 20.03 10.10 -21.48
C ASN A 120 21.01 9.29 -20.61
N GLU A 121 21.87 8.49 -21.26
CA GLU A 121 22.95 7.74 -20.59
C GLU A 121 23.89 8.66 -19.80
N TYR A 122 24.13 9.89 -20.29
CA TYR A 122 24.96 10.86 -19.59
C TYR A 122 24.28 11.40 -18.32
N ILE A 123 23.01 11.81 -18.40
CA ILE A 123 22.27 12.39 -17.27
C ILE A 123 22.00 11.34 -16.19
N GLU A 124 21.77 10.08 -16.56
CA GLU A 124 21.67 8.95 -15.62
C GLU A 124 22.92 8.81 -14.73
N GLN A 125 24.10 9.16 -15.25
CA GLN A 125 25.36 9.09 -14.51
C GLN A 125 25.67 10.37 -13.69
N ARG A 126 24.74 11.34 -13.62
CA ARG A 126 24.91 12.61 -12.89
C ARG A 126 24.09 12.66 -11.63
N LYS A 127 24.60 13.35 -10.61
CA LYS A 127 23.84 13.57 -9.37
C LYS A 127 22.52 14.32 -9.65
N PRO A 128 21.44 14.01 -8.90
CA PRO A 128 21.38 13.09 -7.76
C PRO A 128 21.04 11.62 -8.13
N CYS A 129 21.32 11.17 -9.36
CA CYS A 129 21.08 9.78 -9.80
C CYS A 129 19.59 9.38 -9.76
N ASP A 130 18.71 10.33 -10.08
CA ASP A 130 17.26 10.25 -9.97
C ASP A 130 16.55 10.08 -11.32
N THR A 131 17.31 9.82 -12.37
CA THR A 131 16.83 9.57 -13.74
C THR A 131 17.30 8.20 -14.20
N MET A 132 16.50 7.53 -15.03
CA MET A 132 16.85 6.24 -15.62
C MET A 132 16.41 6.17 -17.08
N LYS A 133 17.22 5.55 -17.94
CA LYS A 133 16.79 5.16 -19.28
C LYS A 133 15.84 3.97 -19.22
N VAL A 134 14.70 4.08 -19.90
CA VAL A 134 13.69 3.02 -20.04
C VAL A 134 13.50 2.68 -21.50
N GLY A 135 13.38 1.39 -21.80
CA GLY A 135 13.14 0.90 -23.15
C GLY A 135 14.35 0.99 -24.09
N GLY A 136 14.14 0.54 -25.32
CA GLY A 136 15.10 0.67 -26.41
C GLY A 136 15.12 2.06 -27.05
N ASN A 137 16.07 2.29 -27.94
CA ASN A 137 16.07 3.50 -28.76
C ASN A 137 14.91 3.44 -29.78
N LEU A 138 14.22 4.56 -29.98
CA LEU A 138 13.07 4.64 -30.91
C LEU A 138 13.49 4.71 -32.38
N ASP A 139 14.71 5.17 -32.62
CA ASP A 139 15.35 5.24 -33.91
C ASP A 139 16.85 4.90 -33.81
N SER A 140 17.49 4.75 -34.96
CA SER A 140 18.93 4.55 -35.06
C SER A 140 19.56 5.77 -35.72
N LYS A 141 20.17 6.63 -34.89
CA LYS A 141 20.83 7.87 -35.30
C LYS A 141 22.28 7.86 -34.81
N GLY A 142 23.14 8.61 -35.50
CA GLY A 142 24.54 8.79 -35.14
C GLY A 142 25.01 10.22 -35.37
N TYR A 143 25.98 10.65 -34.57
CA TYR A 143 26.67 11.93 -34.80
C TYR A 143 27.78 11.77 -35.82
N GLY A 144 28.02 12.82 -36.61
CA GLY A 144 29.09 12.87 -37.59
C GLY A 144 29.77 14.24 -37.59
N ILE A 145 31.02 14.27 -38.08
CA ILE A 145 31.77 15.52 -38.23
C ILE A 145 31.35 16.19 -39.54
N ALA A 146 30.78 17.38 -39.44
CA ALA A 146 30.38 18.15 -40.61
C ALA A 146 31.55 18.96 -41.18
N THR A 147 31.68 18.97 -42.50
CA THR A 147 32.61 19.85 -43.24
C THR A 147 31.83 20.60 -44.32
N PRO A 148 32.24 21.83 -44.71
CA PRO A 148 31.62 22.53 -45.83
C PRO A 148 31.61 21.68 -47.09
N LYS A 149 30.53 21.78 -47.88
CA LYS A 149 30.38 21.00 -49.11
C LYS A 149 31.56 21.32 -50.05
N GLY A 150 32.26 20.27 -50.51
CA GLY A 150 33.44 20.41 -51.37
C GLY A 150 34.76 20.63 -50.63
N SER A 151 34.78 20.65 -49.29
CA SER A 151 36.03 20.80 -48.52
C SER A 151 37.00 19.65 -48.75
N ALA A 152 38.28 19.98 -48.96
CA ALA A 152 39.38 19.02 -49.04
C ALA A 152 39.58 18.22 -47.73
N LEU A 153 39.05 18.71 -46.61
CA LEU A 153 39.13 18.03 -45.30
C LEU A 153 38.20 16.81 -45.20
N ARG A 154 37.18 16.70 -46.06
CA ARG A 154 36.16 15.66 -45.95
C ARG A 154 36.75 14.25 -45.94
N ILE A 155 37.62 13.95 -46.91
CA ILE A 155 38.25 12.63 -47.07
C ILE A 155 39.21 12.31 -45.91
N PRO A 156 40.21 13.15 -45.59
CA PRO A 156 41.16 12.84 -44.51
C PRO A 156 40.47 12.75 -43.14
N VAL A 157 39.48 13.59 -42.84
CA VAL A 157 38.72 13.50 -41.58
C VAL A 157 37.92 12.20 -41.51
N ASN A 158 37.25 11.80 -42.60
CA ASN A 158 36.48 10.56 -42.63
C ASN A 158 37.38 9.33 -42.39
N LEU A 159 38.55 9.27 -43.04
CA LEU A 159 39.52 8.19 -42.83
C LEU A 159 40.07 8.18 -41.40
N ALA A 160 40.32 9.35 -40.80
CA ALA A 160 40.76 9.44 -39.41
C ALA A 160 39.70 8.91 -38.42
N VAL A 161 38.42 9.23 -38.64
CA VAL A 161 37.32 8.70 -37.81
C VAL A 161 37.23 7.18 -37.90
N LEU A 162 37.35 6.61 -39.11
CA LEU A 162 37.36 5.17 -39.31
C LEU A 162 38.51 4.51 -38.56
N LYS A 163 39.73 5.06 -38.66
CA LYS A 163 40.90 4.56 -37.93
C LYS A 163 40.71 4.59 -36.42
N LEU A 164 40.13 5.66 -35.87
CA LEU A 164 39.84 5.76 -34.43
C LEU A 164 38.77 4.76 -33.97
N ASN A 165 37.82 4.43 -34.86
CA ASN A 165 36.80 3.42 -34.60
C ASN A 165 37.37 2.00 -34.60
N GLU A 166 38.16 1.64 -35.62
CA GLU A 166 38.83 0.33 -35.72
C GLU A 166 39.80 0.08 -34.55
N GLN A 167 40.44 1.13 -34.05
CA GLN A 167 41.33 1.07 -32.89
C GLN A 167 40.60 1.13 -31.54
N ALA A 168 39.26 1.12 -31.52
CA ALA A 168 38.42 1.24 -30.33
C ALA A 168 38.72 2.48 -29.45
N VAL A 169 39.33 3.52 -30.03
CA VAL A 169 39.66 4.77 -29.31
C VAL A 169 38.38 5.52 -28.97
N LEU A 170 37.39 5.49 -29.87
CA LEU A 170 36.08 6.11 -29.63
C LEU A 170 35.35 5.46 -28.45
N ASP A 171 35.38 4.14 -28.34
CA ASP A 171 34.78 3.41 -27.21
C ASP A 171 35.48 3.74 -25.89
N LYS A 172 36.82 3.78 -25.91
CA LYS A 172 37.62 4.20 -24.76
C LYS A 172 37.27 5.63 -24.32
N LEU A 173 37.07 6.54 -25.27
CA LEU A 173 36.64 7.91 -24.98
C LEU A 173 35.20 7.94 -24.43
N LYS A 174 34.26 7.16 -24.99
CA LYS A 174 32.90 7.05 -24.46
C LYS A 174 32.94 6.61 -23.00
N ASN A 175 33.64 5.52 -22.69
CA ASN A 175 33.73 5.02 -21.32
C ASN A 175 34.34 6.04 -20.37
N LYS A 176 35.43 6.70 -20.79
CA LYS A 176 36.08 7.75 -20.01
C LYS A 176 35.17 8.92 -19.65
N TRP A 177 34.32 9.36 -20.57
CA TRP A 177 33.51 10.57 -20.37
C TRP A 177 32.10 10.31 -19.83
N TRP A 178 31.56 9.10 -20.01
CA TRP A 178 30.24 8.72 -19.48
C TRP A 178 30.32 7.95 -18.16
N TYR A 179 31.21 6.96 -18.05
CA TYR A 179 31.20 6.02 -16.93
C TYR A 179 32.34 6.26 -15.94
N ASP A 180 33.59 6.40 -16.40
CA ASP A 180 34.73 6.62 -15.50
C ASP A 180 34.64 7.96 -14.77
N LYS A 181 33.99 8.95 -15.41
CA LYS A 181 33.67 10.27 -14.85
C LYS A 181 32.22 10.38 -14.37
N GLY A 182 31.50 9.27 -14.31
CA GLY A 182 30.17 9.20 -13.73
C GLY A 182 30.22 9.57 -12.25
N GLU A 183 29.26 10.38 -11.81
CA GLU A 183 29.13 10.79 -10.40
C GLU A 183 28.24 9.83 -9.62
N CYS A 184 27.39 9.11 -10.34
CA CYS A 184 26.61 7.99 -9.86
C CYS A 184 27.51 6.76 -9.91
N GLY A 185 27.79 6.15 -8.76
CA GLY A 185 28.70 5.01 -8.66
C GLY A 185 28.35 3.91 -9.66
N SER A 186 29.36 3.17 -10.10
CA SER A 186 29.24 2.01 -11.01
C SER A 186 28.00 1.22 -10.64
N LYS A 187 27.10 0.97 -11.61
CA LYS A 187 25.78 0.31 -11.47
C LYS A 187 25.76 -0.71 -10.33
N ASP A 188 25.60 -0.22 -9.11
CA ASP A 188 25.53 -1.06 -7.94
C ASP A 188 24.05 -1.36 -7.80
N SER A 189 23.64 -2.35 -8.60
CA SER A 189 22.61 -3.31 -8.23
C SER A 189 22.99 -3.97 -6.89
N GLY A 190 23.05 -3.16 -5.83
CA GLY A 190 23.83 -3.45 -4.64
C GLY A 190 23.71 -2.32 -3.62
N ARG A 191 22.48 -1.93 -3.31
CA ARG A 191 22.01 -1.69 -1.93
C ARG A 191 23.14 -1.33 -0.94
N LYS A 192 23.51 -0.05 -0.85
CA LYS A 192 24.01 0.47 0.43
C LYS A 192 22.82 0.57 1.37
N ASP A 193 22.59 -0.54 2.06
CA ASP A 193 21.89 -0.70 3.33
C ASP A 193 21.20 0.56 3.87
N LYS A 194 20.09 0.92 3.23
CA LYS A 194 18.96 1.46 3.97
C LYS A 194 17.98 0.31 3.96
N THR A 195 17.97 -0.46 5.06
CA THR A 195 16.84 -1.30 5.37
C THR A 195 15.60 -0.42 5.24
N SER A 196 14.78 -0.69 4.23
CA SER A 196 13.51 0.00 4.06
C SER A 196 12.71 -0.24 5.33
N ALA A 197 12.70 0.76 6.20
CA ALA A 197 11.95 0.69 7.44
C ALA A 197 10.50 0.42 7.05
N LEU A 198 9.89 -0.61 7.64
CA LEU A 198 8.47 -0.87 7.45
C LEU A 198 7.72 0.41 7.81
N SER A 199 7.18 1.09 6.80
CA SER A 199 6.38 2.28 7.04
C SER A 199 5.04 1.86 7.64
N LEU A 200 4.49 2.69 8.53
CA LEU A 200 3.16 2.50 9.12
C LEU A 200 2.10 2.26 8.03
N SER A 201 2.27 2.85 6.84
CA SER A 201 1.39 2.67 5.69
C SER A 201 1.23 1.19 5.28
N ASN A 202 2.28 0.37 5.42
CA ASN A 202 2.23 -1.05 5.05
C ASN A 202 1.45 -1.90 6.07
N VAL A 203 1.33 -1.43 7.33
CA VAL A 203 0.68 -2.15 8.44
C VAL A 203 -0.68 -1.52 8.81
N ALA A 204 -1.02 -0.37 8.24
CA ALA A 204 -2.26 0.37 8.50
C ALA A 204 -3.53 -0.49 8.37
N GLY A 205 -3.55 -1.43 7.40
CA GLY A 205 -4.66 -2.38 7.22
C GLY A 205 -5.01 -3.18 8.48
N VAL A 206 -4.00 -3.59 9.27
CA VAL A 206 -4.20 -4.36 10.52
C VAL A 206 -4.94 -3.52 11.56
N PHE A 207 -4.61 -2.23 11.66
CA PHE A 207 -5.27 -1.31 12.59
C PHE A 207 -6.74 -1.08 12.23
N TYR A 208 -7.06 -0.96 10.93
CA TYR A 208 -8.45 -0.81 10.49
C TYR A 208 -9.31 -2.04 10.83
N ILE A 209 -8.78 -3.25 10.64
CA ILE A 209 -9.47 -4.49 11.00
C ILE A 209 -9.68 -4.56 12.52
N LEU A 210 -8.69 -4.17 13.32
CA LEU A 210 -8.79 -4.18 14.79
C LEU A 210 -9.87 -3.21 15.29
N ILE A 211 -9.91 -1.98 14.78
CA ILE A 211 -10.92 -0.98 15.14
C ILE A 211 -12.31 -1.44 14.68
N GLY A 212 -12.42 -1.95 13.45
CA GLY A 212 -13.68 -2.50 12.93
C GLY A 212 -14.19 -3.68 13.76
N GLY A 213 -13.30 -4.58 14.18
CA GLY A 213 -13.63 -5.72 15.04
C GLY A 213 -14.10 -5.30 16.43
N LEU A 214 -13.45 -4.32 17.04
CA LEU A 214 -13.89 -3.73 18.33
C LEU A 214 -15.27 -3.06 18.20
N GLY A 215 -15.50 -2.32 17.13
CA GLY A 215 -16.79 -1.69 16.85
C GLY A 215 -17.91 -2.72 16.68
N LEU A 216 -17.66 -3.79 15.91
CA LEU A 216 -18.60 -4.88 15.72
C LEU A 216 -18.87 -5.63 17.02
N ALA A 217 -17.84 -5.91 17.82
CA ALA A 217 -17.99 -6.57 19.11
C ALA A 217 -18.85 -5.73 20.08
N MET A 218 -18.63 -4.41 20.14
CA MET A 218 -19.47 -3.51 20.93
C MET A 218 -20.91 -3.48 20.42
N LEU A 219 -21.12 -3.44 19.10
CA LEU A 219 -22.47 -3.48 18.51
C LEU A 219 -23.20 -4.77 18.91
N VAL A 220 -22.55 -5.92 18.76
CA VAL A 220 -23.13 -7.22 19.14
C VAL A 220 -23.47 -7.24 20.63
N ALA A 221 -22.57 -6.77 21.49
CA ALA A 221 -22.82 -6.69 22.93
C ALA A 221 -24.02 -5.80 23.28
N LEU A 222 -24.16 -4.64 22.61
CA LEU A 222 -25.30 -3.74 22.81
C LEU A 222 -26.62 -4.38 22.33
N VAL A 223 -26.60 -5.08 21.20
CA VAL A 223 -27.77 -5.78 20.67
C VAL A 223 -28.19 -6.92 21.60
N GLU A 224 -27.25 -7.75 22.04
CA GLU A 224 -27.52 -8.84 22.99
C GLU A 224 -28.05 -8.30 24.33
N PHE A 225 -27.45 -7.21 24.83
CA PHE A 225 -27.91 -6.55 26.05
C PHE A 225 -29.33 -6.01 25.90
N CYS A 226 -29.63 -5.31 24.80
CA CYS A 226 -30.98 -4.81 24.51
C CYS A 226 -31.97 -5.96 24.34
N TYR A 227 -31.59 -7.04 23.67
CA TYR A 227 -32.46 -8.20 23.44
C TYR A 227 -32.79 -8.92 24.75
N LYS A 228 -31.78 -9.22 25.58
CA LYS A 228 -31.98 -9.82 26.91
C LYS A 228 -32.79 -8.91 27.83
N SER A 229 -32.44 -7.62 27.89
CA SER A 229 -33.17 -6.63 28.71
C SER A 229 -34.64 -6.53 28.32
N ARG A 230 -34.96 -6.54 27.02
CA ARG A 230 -36.34 -6.54 26.52
C ARG A 230 -37.10 -7.82 26.86
N ILE A 231 -36.45 -8.98 26.76
CA ILE A 231 -37.04 -10.27 27.15
C ILE A 231 -37.30 -10.33 28.67
N GLU A 232 -36.34 -9.95 29.49
CA GLU A 232 -36.48 -9.94 30.96
C GLU A 232 -37.52 -8.93 31.43
N SER A 233 -37.57 -7.74 30.82
CA SER A 233 -38.61 -6.75 31.09
C SER A 233 -40.01 -7.26 30.74
N ARG A 234 -40.16 -8.02 29.64
CA ARG A 234 -41.44 -8.66 29.29
C ARG A 234 -41.83 -9.76 30.28
N ARG A 235 -40.87 -10.58 30.73
CA ARG A 235 -41.10 -11.59 31.77
C ARG A 235 -41.53 -10.97 33.10
N MET A 236 -40.87 -9.89 33.55
CA MET A 236 -41.27 -9.20 34.78
C MET A 236 -42.66 -8.58 34.69
N LYS A 237 -43.03 -7.98 33.54
CA LYS A 237 -44.41 -7.49 33.34
C LYS A 237 -45.45 -8.60 33.46
N GLN A 238 -45.22 -9.76 32.85
CA GLN A 238 -46.13 -10.91 32.97
C GLN A 238 -46.27 -11.43 34.42
N ILE A 239 -45.17 -11.44 35.19
CA ILE A 239 -45.20 -11.84 36.61
C ILE A 239 -45.98 -10.82 37.46
N ILE A 240 -45.80 -9.52 37.21
CA ILE A 240 -46.52 -8.45 37.92
C ILE A 240 -48.01 -8.46 37.57
N ASP A 241 -48.38 -8.63 36.31
CA ASP A 241 -49.78 -8.72 35.88
C ASP A 241 -50.48 -9.95 36.49
N ALA A 242 -49.79 -11.08 36.57
CA ALA A 242 -50.29 -12.29 37.25
C ALA A 242 -50.45 -12.09 38.78
N ALA A 243 -49.53 -11.37 39.42
CA ALA A 243 -49.62 -11.02 40.84
C ALA A 243 -50.74 -10.01 41.14
N MET A 244 -50.98 -9.05 40.24
CA MET A 244 -52.10 -8.11 40.34
C MET A 244 -53.44 -8.82 40.18
N LEU A 245 -53.60 -9.71 39.20
CA LEU A 245 -54.83 -10.51 39.03
C LEU A 245 -55.17 -11.37 40.26
N SER A 246 -54.16 -12.00 40.87
CA SER A 246 -54.33 -12.76 42.12
C SER A 246 -54.78 -11.88 43.30
N SER A 247 -54.24 -10.67 43.41
CA SER A 247 -54.59 -9.73 44.47
C SER A 247 -55.95 -9.04 44.26
N THR A 248 -56.40 -8.79 43.03
CA THR A 248 -57.79 -8.34 42.76
C THR A 248 -58.81 -9.44 43.04
N LEU A 249 -58.54 -10.70 42.69
CA LEU A 249 -59.40 -11.84 43.04
C LEU A 249 -59.50 -12.06 44.56
N SER A 250 -58.39 -11.86 45.27
CA SER A 250 -58.35 -11.90 46.75
C SER A 250 -59.10 -10.72 47.40
N ARG A 251 -59.16 -9.57 46.73
CA ARG A 251 -59.89 -8.39 47.23
C ARG A 251 -61.40 -8.50 46.98
N MET A 252 -61.81 -9.17 45.90
CA MET A 252 -63.22 -9.43 45.58
C MET A 252 -63.85 -10.51 46.48
N THR A 253 -63.04 -11.42 47.02
CA THR A 253 -63.47 -12.38 48.04
C THR A 253 -63.49 -11.82 49.46
N ARG A 254 -62.95 -10.61 49.70
CA ARG A 254 -62.88 -9.97 51.02
C ARG A 254 -63.87 -8.82 51.22
N THR A 255 -65.01 -8.86 50.54
CA THR A 255 -66.19 -8.01 50.80
C THR A 255 -67.46 -8.82 51.11
N GLY A 256 -67.32 -10.12 51.39
CA GLY A 256 -68.43 -10.95 51.86
C GLY A 256 -67.94 -11.98 52.87
N SER A 257 -68.57 -11.96 54.05
CA SER A 257 -68.48 -12.93 55.13
C SER A 257 -67.35 -12.71 56.15
N GLY A 258 -67.77 -12.23 57.32
CA GLY A 258 -67.03 -12.39 58.56
C GLY A 258 -67.11 -13.83 59.08
N GLY A 259 -66.28 -14.10 60.09
CA GLY A 259 -66.43 -15.25 60.97
C GLY A 259 -65.37 -16.34 60.79
N GLU A 260 -64.64 -16.54 61.88
CA GLU A 260 -64.08 -17.81 62.39
C GLU A 260 -62.64 -18.26 62.08
N ASN A 261 -62.09 -18.81 63.16
CA ASN A 261 -60.76 -19.36 63.37
C ASN A 261 -60.57 -20.67 62.62
N GLY A 262 -59.36 -20.91 62.09
CA GLY A 262 -58.97 -22.17 61.46
C GLY A 262 -57.46 -22.27 61.30
N ARG A 263 -56.92 -23.48 61.39
CA ARG A 263 -55.56 -23.82 61.81
C ARG A 263 -54.79 -24.48 60.65
N VAL A 264 -53.45 -24.36 60.69
CA VAL A 264 -52.38 -25.17 60.04
C VAL A 264 -52.18 -24.99 58.51
N VAL A 265 -50.95 -24.71 58.06
CA VAL A 265 -49.94 -25.65 57.50
C VAL A 265 -48.77 -24.84 56.90
N ALA A 266 -47.56 -25.19 57.33
CA ALA A 266 -46.30 -24.67 56.84
C ALA A 266 -45.98 -25.20 55.43
N HIS A 267 -45.31 -24.40 54.61
CA HIS A 267 -44.47 -24.93 53.54
C HIS A 267 -43.14 -24.18 53.52
N ASP A 268 -42.09 -24.98 53.45
CA ASP A 268 -40.67 -24.67 53.57
C ASP A 268 -40.12 -23.57 52.66
N PHE A 269 -39.12 -22.88 53.20
CA PHE A 269 -38.11 -22.11 52.47
C PHE A 269 -37.34 -22.99 51.47
N PRO A 270 -36.72 -22.36 50.45
CA PRO A 270 -35.27 -22.52 50.39
C PRO A 270 -34.50 -21.20 50.35
N LYS A 271 -33.39 -21.22 51.08
CA LYS A 271 -32.33 -20.22 51.15
C LYS A 271 -31.77 -19.88 49.77
N ALA A 272 -31.73 -18.58 49.46
CA ALA A 272 -30.65 -17.96 48.66
C ALA A 272 -30.62 -16.45 48.94
N ALA A 273 -30.46 -16.07 50.21
CA ALA A 273 -30.01 -14.75 50.59
C ALA A 273 -28.53 -14.85 50.95
N GLN A 274 -27.65 -14.70 49.97
CA GLN A 274 -26.23 -14.44 50.21
C GLN A 274 -25.62 -13.79 48.96
N THR A 275 -24.89 -12.70 49.20
CA THR A 275 -24.04 -11.91 48.29
C THR A 275 -24.71 -10.76 47.49
N LEU A 276 -25.15 -9.75 48.23
CA LEU A 276 -24.80 -8.37 47.87
C LEU A 276 -23.34 -8.13 48.30
N PRO A 277 -22.56 -7.38 47.52
CA PRO A 277 -21.76 -6.33 48.12
C PRO A 277 -22.18 -4.97 47.55
N CYS A 278 -22.64 -4.13 48.47
CA CYS A 278 -22.69 -2.69 48.30
C CYS A 278 -21.26 -2.12 48.38
N MET A 279 -21.01 -1.02 47.68
CA MET A 279 -19.78 -0.22 47.77
C MET A 279 -19.46 0.18 49.21
N SER A 280 -18.18 0.09 49.59
CA SER A 280 -17.46 1.07 50.45
C SER A 280 -16.04 0.57 50.75
N GLN A 281 -15.02 1.34 50.35
CA GLN A 281 -14.00 1.93 51.23
C GLN A 281 -12.63 2.08 50.54
N ALA A 282 -12.07 3.28 50.72
CA ALA A 282 -10.77 3.74 50.25
C ALA A 282 -9.58 2.95 50.81
N ALA A 283 -8.49 2.84 50.03
CA ALA A 283 -7.10 3.07 50.47
C ALA A 283 -6.09 2.76 49.35
N GLY A 284 -5.06 3.61 49.22
CA GLY A 284 -3.69 3.15 48.98
C GLY A 284 -3.13 3.26 47.55
N MET A 285 -2.62 4.44 47.20
CA MET A 285 -1.57 4.56 46.18
C MET A 285 -0.30 3.88 46.68
N GLY A 286 0.12 2.81 46.02
CA GLY A 286 1.44 2.19 46.17
C GLY A 286 2.21 2.37 44.87
N LEU A 287 3.12 3.35 44.84
CA LEU A 287 4.15 3.50 43.83
C LEU A 287 5.17 2.36 44.01
N SER A 288 5.40 1.56 42.98
CA SER A 288 6.61 0.75 42.88
C SER A 288 7.30 1.01 41.55
N THR A 289 8.37 1.78 41.67
CA THR A 289 9.46 1.96 40.74
C THR A 289 10.33 0.71 40.72
N THR A 290 10.60 0.16 39.53
CA THR A 290 11.82 -0.63 39.29
C THR A 290 12.33 -0.30 37.90
N GLY A 291 13.26 0.64 37.85
CA GLY A 291 14.29 0.70 36.83
C GLY A 291 15.56 0.11 37.41
N MET A 292 16.09 -0.91 36.73
CA MET A 292 17.50 -1.19 36.45
C MET A 292 17.52 -2.13 35.25
#